data_AF-A0A8S3CMQ2-F1
#
_entry.id   AF-A0A8S3CMQ2-F1
#
_cell.length_a   1.000
_cell.length_b   1.000
_cell.length_c   1.000
_cell.angle_alpha   90.00
_cell.angle_beta   90.00
_cell.angle_gamma   90.00
#
_symmetry.space_group_name_H-M   'P 1'
#
loop_
_entity.id
_entity.type
_entity.pdbx_description
1 polymer ?
#
loop_
_entity_poly.entity_id
_entity_poly.type
_entity_poly.pdbx_seq_one_letter_code
_entity_poly.pdbx_strand_id
1 'polypeptide(L)'
;MNRSVRFETPRNELRYAFLGLITLLLMTIVVVCVFVILHTMQRKPSLETDDFNEEYMNEIEMKIFNDCIEFVAGNLRLINSTQNYSHYLQEISKNVYNTLQHLSATYNHYLILYLYEHELIRSNIPFEKRLNLRDANLSNVQFHNIAVNHLYLLGVVALNSLFAECQLQGSNFQGSMMDKSRFLDCSLENATFS
;
A
#
# COMPACT_ATOMS: atom_id res chain seq x y z
N MET A 1 84.21 -24.75 50.44
CA MET A 1 83.93 -25.05 49.02
C MET A 1 82.45 -24.76 48.79
N ASN A 2 82.10 -23.57 48.30
CA ASN A 2 80.70 -23.18 48.07
C ASN A 2 80.68 -22.25 46.85
N ARG A 3 80.19 -22.74 45.71
CA ARG A 3 80.02 -21.94 44.48
C ARG A 3 78.59 -21.40 44.46
N SER A 4 78.44 -20.10 44.68
CA SER A 4 77.18 -19.39 44.49
C SER A 4 76.91 -19.23 43.00
N VAL A 5 75.92 -19.95 42.48
CA VAL A 5 75.39 -19.76 41.13
C VAL A 5 74.45 -18.55 41.18
N ARG A 6 74.88 -17.45 40.58
CA ARG A 6 74.11 -16.20 40.48
C ARG A 6 73.13 -16.36 39.32
N PHE A 7 71.86 -16.56 39.61
CA PHE A 7 70.78 -16.58 38.61
C PHE A 7 70.52 -15.16 38.12
N GLU A 8 71.04 -14.82 36.95
CA GLU A 8 70.61 -13.62 36.22
C GLU A 8 69.20 -13.87 35.67
N THR A 9 68.23 -13.13 36.18
CA THR A 9 66.84 -13.23 35.74
C THR A 9 66.69 -12.65 34.33
N PRO A 10 65.95 -13.31 33.41
CA PRO A 10 65.88 -12.94 32.00
C PRO A 10 64.90 -11.78 31.80
N ARG A 11 65.32 -10.58 32.20
CA ARG A 11 64.54 -9.33 32.10
C ARG A 11 64.11 -9.01 30.66
N ASN A 12 64.80 -9.58 29.67
CA ASN A 12 64.51 -9.38 28.26
C ASN A 12 63.36 -10.25 27.76
N GLU A 13 63.20 -11.48 28.27
CA GLU A 13 62.11 -12.38 27.82
C GLU A 13 60.74 -11.86 28.23
N LEU A 14 60.63 -11.29 29.44
CA LEU A 14 59.39 -10.67 29.91
C LEU A 14 58.96 -9.48 29.03
N ARG A 15 59.93 -8.72 28.49
CA ARG A 15 59.67 -7.57 27.61
C ARG A 15 59.16 -8.02 26.24
N TYR A 16 59.73 -9.10 25.69
CA TYR A 16 59.25 -9.66 24.42
C TYR A 16 57.87 -10.30 24.56
N ALA A 17 57.59 -11.00 25.67
CA ALA A 17 56.26 -11.53 25.95
C ALA A 17 55.20 -10.42 26.07
N PHE A 18 55.53 -9.33 26.77
CA PHE A 18 54.65 -8.18 26.92
C PHE A 18 54.39 -7.45 25.59
N LEU A 19 55.43 -7.26 24.77
CA LEU A 19 55.31 -6.65 23.45
C LEU A 19 54.49 -7.53 22.49
N GLY A 20 54.66 -8.86 22.58
CA GLY A 20 53.85 -9.85 21.86
C GLY A 20 52.36 -9.78 22.23
N LEU A 21 52.05 -9.63 23.52
CA LEU A 21 50.67 -9.49 23.99
C LEU A 21 50.02 -8.19 23.50
N ILE A 22 50.75 -7.07 23.54
CA ILE A 22 50.27 -5.77 23.05
C ILE A 22 50.00 -5.82 21.55
N THR A 23 50.91 -6.42 20.78
CA THR A 23 50.75 -6.53 19.32
C THR A 23 49.58 -7.43 18.95
N LEU A 24 49.36 -8.53 19.66
CA LEU A 24 48.19 -9.39 19.49
C LEU A 24 46.88 -8.62 19.76
N LEU A 25 46.84 -7.85 20.85
CA LEU A 25 45.67 -7.06 21.25
C LEU A 25 45.38 -5.92 20.26
N LEU A 26 46.40 -5.28 19.72
CA LEU A 26 46.24 -4.28 18.66
C LEU A 26 45.65 -4.91 17.39
N MET A 27 46.14 -6.09 16.99
CA MET A 27 45.63 -6.77 15.80
C MET A 27 44.17 -7.19 15.96
N THR A 28 43.75 -7.67 17.14
CA THR A 28 42.33 -8.02 17.37
C THR A 28 41.44 -6.79 17.33
N ILE A 29 41.87 -5.66 17.91
CA ILE A 29 41.13 -4.40 17.82
C ILE A 29 40.98 -3.96 16.35
N VAL A 30 42.06 -4.00 15.56
CA VAL A 30 42.01 -3.62 14.15
C VAL A 30 41.05 -4.52 13.37
N VAL A 31 41.08 -5.84 13.59
CA VAL A 31 40.16 -6.78 12.93
C VAL A 31 38.70 -6.49 13.30
N VAL A 32 38.41 -6.22 14.58
CA VAL A 32 37.05 -5.87 15.01
C VAL A 32 36.61 -4.54 14.41
N CYS A 33 37.48 -3.52 14.38
CA CYS A 33 37.17 -2.23 13.76
C CYS A 33 36.88 -2.36 12.27
N VAL A 34 37.71 -3.11 11.53
CA VAL A 34 37.50 -3.37 10.11
C VAL A 34 36.20 -4.13 9.89
N PHE A 35 35.89 -5.12 10.73
CA PHE A 35 34.63 -5.87 10.64
C PHE A 35 33.41 -4.98 10.89
N VAL A 36 33.46 -4.11 11.92
CA VAL A 36 32.39 -3.16 12.21
C VAL A 36 32.19 -2.19 11.04
N ILE A 37 33.27 -1.65 10.48
CA ILE A 37 33.21 -0.74 9.33
C ILE A 37 32.65 -1.45 8.09
N LEU A 38 33.10 -2.66 7.79
CA LEU A 38 32.58 -3.44 6.67
C LEU A 38 31.10 -3.77 6.87
N HIS A 39 30.69 -4.13 8.09
CA HIS A 39 29.30 -4.42 8.42
C HIS A 39 28.42 -3.15 8.32
N THR A 40 28.91 -1.99 8.75
CA THR A 40 28.17 -0.73 8.61
C THR A 40 28.11 -0.25 7.16
N MET A 41 29.13 -0.51 6.34
CA MET A 41 29.12 -0.17 4.90
C MET A 41 28.30 -1.14 4.06
N GLN A 42 28.21 -2.43 4.43
CA GLN A 42 27.35 -3.41 3.77
C GLN A 42 25.88 -3.22 4.10
N ARG A 43 25.57 -2.62 5.24
CA ARG A 43 24.21 -2.18 5.59
C ARG A 43 23.87 -0.97 4.72
N LYS A 44 23.41 -1.23 3.49
CA LYS A 44 22.90 -0.20 2.57
C LYS A 44 21.92 0.72 3.32
N PRO A 45 22.14 2.04 3.35
CA PRO A 45 21.22 3.00 3.99
C PRO A 45 19.94 3.24 3.16
N SER A 46 19.56 2.32 2.28
CA SER A 46 18.51 2.51 1.27
C SER A 46 17.26 1.65 1.50
N LEU A 47 17.05 1.10 2.70
CA LEU A 47 15.79 0.43 3.06
C LEU A 47 14.98 1.26 4.06
N GLU A 48 15.62 1.87 5.07
CA GLU A 48 14.90 2.57 6.14
C GLU A 48 14.19 3.85 5.67
N THR A 49 14.66 4.52 4.61
CA THR A 49 13.99 5.73 4.09
C THR A 49 12.81 5.41 3.19
N ASP A 50 12.86 4.30 2.45
CA ASP A 50 11.81 3.93 1.51
C ASP A 50 10.65 3.26 2.26
N ASP A 51 10.95 2.39 3.24
CA ASP A 51 9.94 1.76 4.10
C ASP A 51 9.21 2.79 4.97
N PHE A 52 9.93 3.78 5.53
CA PHE A 52 9.33 4.84 6.35
C PHE A 52 8.41 5.76 5.51
N ASN A 53 8.81 6.07 4.28
CA ASN A 53 7.99 6.86 3.38
C ASN A 53 6.74 6.08 2.94
N GLU A 54 6.85 4.77 2.70
CA GLU A 54 5.70 3.94 2.34
C GLU A 54 4.70 3.82 3.49
N GLU A 55 5.17 3.56 4.72
CA GLU A 55 4.32 3.51 5.92
C GLU A 55 3.58 4.84 6.14
N TYR A 56 4.30 5.96 6.07
CA TYR A 56 3.71 7.29 6.22
C TYR A 56 2.69 7.63 5.13
N MET A 57 2.98 7.28 3.87
CA MET A 57 2.04 7.50 2.77
C MET A 57 0.79 6.63 2.92
N ASN A 58 0.94 5.39 3.39
CA ASN A 58 -0.19 4.52 3.71
C ASN A 58 -1.06 5.10 4.82
N GLU A 59 -0.47 5.69 5.87
CA GLU A 59 -1.24 6.38 6.92
C GLU A 59 -2.05 7.57 6.37
N ILE A 60 -1.46 8.37 5.48
CA ILE A 60 -2.14 9.49 4.82
C ILE A 60 -3.32 8.98 3.97
N GLU A 61 -3.09 7.98 3.12
CA GLU A 61 -4.15 7.42 2.28
C GLU A 61 -5.27 6.79 3.11
N MET A 62 -4.91 6.06 4.18
CA MET A 62 -5.89 5.50 5.12
C MET A 62 -6.75 6.60 5.75
N LYS A 63 -6.14 7.72 6.14
CA LYS A 63 -6.89 8.87 6.67
C LYS A 63 -7.83 9.46 5.63
N ILE A 64 -7.35 9.72 4.41
CA ILE A 64 -8.16 10.25 3.29
C ILE A 64 -9.34 9.32 2.99
N PHE A 65 -9.09 8.01 2.96
CA PHE A 65 -10.11 6.98 2.78
C PHE A 65 -11.16 7.04 3.90
N ASN A 66 -10.73 7.03 5.16
CA ASN A 66 -11.65 7.06 6.31
C ASN A 66 -12.49 8.34 6.34
N ASP A 67 -11.88 9.51 6.08
CA ASP A 67 -12.58 10.80 6.01
C ASP A 67 -13.66 10.76 4.91
N CYS A 68 -13.39 10.13 3.76
CA CYS A 68 -14.36 9.93 2.70
C CYS A 68 -15.50 8.98 3.12
N ILE A 69 -15.18 7.84 3.75
CA ILE A 69 -16.18 6.88 4.24
C ILE A 69 -17.12 7.54 5.25
N GLU A 70 -16.57 8.29 6.22
CA GLU A 70 -17.37 9.03 7.21
C GLU A 70 -18.26 10.08 6.55
N PHE A 71 -17.74 10.80 5.55
CA PHE A 71 -18.51 11.76 4.77
C PHE A 71 -19.69 11.10 4.03
N VAL A 72 -19.44 9.99 3.33
CA VAL A 72 -20.47 9.24 2.60
C VAL A 72 -21.53 8.72 3.58
N ALA A 73 -21.10 8.09 4.68
CA ALA A 73 -22.00 7.55 5.69
C ALA A 73 -22.87 8.65 6.33
N GLY A 74 -22.29 9.80 6.64
CA GLY A 74 -23.00 10.96 7.18
C GLY A 74 -24.09 11.45 6.23
N ASN A 75 -23.77 11.64 4.95
CA ASN A 75 -24.74 12.11 3.96
C ASN A 75 -25.82 11.06 3.65
N LEU A 76 -25.49 9.77 3.64
CA LEU A 76 -26.48 8.69 3.49
C LEU A 76 -27.53 8.70 4.61
N ARG A 77 -27.14 9.00 5.85
CA ARG A 77 -28.08 9.17 6.98
C ARG A 77 -29.01 10.37 6.78
N LEU A 78 -28.52 11.45 6.17
CA LEU A 78 -29.32 12.64 5.86
C LEU A 78 -30.29 12.40 4.69
N ILE A 79 -29.88 11.62 3.69
CA ILE A 79 -30.74 11.19 2.59
C ILE A 79 -31.96 10.44 3.11
N ASN A 80 -31.76 9.52 4.05
CA ASN A 80 -32.85 8.73 4.61
C ASN A 80 -33.82 9.55 5.48
N SER A 81 -33.44 10.75 5.91
CA SER A 81 -34.25 11.62 6.76
C SER A 81 -34.86 12.84 6.05
N THR A 82 -34.53 13.07 4.78
CA THR A 82 -34.97 14.27 4.04
C THR A 82 -35.45 13.95 2.62
N GLN A 83 -36.24 14.84 2.02
CA GLN A 83 -36.65 14.70 0.60
C GLN A 83 -35.57 15.17 -0.40
N ASN A 84 -34.40 15.62 0.06
CA ASN A 84 -33.41 16.31 -0.77
C ASN A 84 -32.32 15.37 -1.31
N TYR A 85 -32.74 14.21 -1.82
CA TYR A 85 -31.85 13.11 -2.23
C TYR A 85 -30.79 13.57 -3.24
N SER A 86 -31.19 14.31 -4.27
CA SER A 86 -30.32 14.70 -5.39
C SER A 86 -29.16 15.59 -4.94
N HIS A 87 -29.41 16.52 -4.02
CA HIS A 87 -28.38 17.42 -3.48
C HIS A 87 -27.29 16.63 -2.76
N TYR A 88 -27.67 15.75 -1.83
CA TYR A 88 -26.70 14.95 -1.08
C TYR A 88 -25.95 13.95 -1.97
N LEU A 89 -26.62 13.36 -2.96
CA LEU A 89 -25.95 12.48 -3.92
C LEU A 89 -24.90 13.24 -4.74
N GLN A 90 -25.15 14.48 -5.14
CA GLN A 90 -24.18 15.33 -5.81
C GLN A 90 -22.97 15.65 -4.92
N GLU A 91 -23.20 15.96 -3.64
CA GLU A 91 -22.12 16.21 -2.68
C GLU A 91 -21.28 14.95 -2.45
N ILE A 92 -21.91 13.78 -2.28
CA ILE A 92 -21.23 12.48 -2.21
C ILE A 92 -20.40 12.26 -3.49
N SER A 93 -20.99 12.48 -4.66
CA SER A 93 -20.33 12.28 -5.97
C SER A 93 -19.07 13.12 -6.09
N LYS A 94 -19.16 14.40 -5.72
CA LYS A 94 -18.04 15.34 -5.77
C LYS A 94 -16.94 14.95 -4.78
N ASN A 95 -17.30 14.59 -3.55
CA ASN A 95 -16.34 14.16 -2.54
C ASN A 95 -15.62 12.88 -2.99
N VAL A 96 -16.37 11.84 -3.37
CA VAL A 96 -15.82 10.56 -3.83
C VAL A 96 -14.91 10.75 -5.04
N TYR A 97 -15.34 11.53 -6.04
CA TYR A 97 -14.52 11.79 -7.23
C TYR A 97 -13.18 12.41 -6.87
N ASN A 98 -13.17 13.43 -5.99
CA ASN A 98 -11.95 14.07 -5.55
C ASN A 98 -11.05 13.10 -4.75
N THR A 99 -11.64 12.30 -3.86
CA THR A 99 -10.91 11.30 -3.06
C THR A 99 -10.22 10.26 -3.94
N LEU A 100 -10.90 9.73 -4.97
CA LEU A 100 -10.35 8.71 -5.87
C LEU A 100 -9.05 9.16 -6.58
N GLN A 101 -8.86 10.47 -6.78
CA GLN A 101 -7.64 11.02 -7.42
C GLN A 101 -6.41 11.00 -6.50
N HIS A 102 -6.61 10.82 -5.20
CA HIS A 102 -5.56 10.88 -4.17
C HIS A 102 -5.27 9.54 -3.51
N LEU A 103 -6.01 8.50 -3.88
CA LEU A 103 -5.87 7.16 -3.33
C LEU A 103 -5.09 6.25 -4.29
N SER A 104 -4.30 5.35 -3.72
CA SER A 104 -3.74 4.22 -4.47
C SER A 104 -4.82 3.29 -5.01
N ALA A 105 -4.43 2.42 -5.93
CA ALA A 105 -5.32 1.41 -6.51
C ALA A 105 -5.95 0.48 -5.44
N THR A 106 -5.21 0.21 -4.35
CA THR A 106 -5.69 -0.61 -3.23
C THR A 106 -6.82 0.06 -2.46
N TYR A 107 -6.71 1.36 -2.14
CA TYR A 107 -7.81 2.08 -1.48
C TYR A 107 -8.97 2.38 -2.42
N ASN A 108 -8.70 2.61 -3.71
CA ASN A 108 -9.74 2.71 -4.72
C ASN A 108 -10.56 1.41 -4.81
N HIS A 109 -9.91 0.24 -4.75
CA HIS A 109 -10.60 -1.05 -4.64
C HIS A 109 -11.59 -1.07 -3.46
N TYR A 110 -11.12 -0.75 -2.25
CA TYR A 110 -11.96 -0.77 -1.05
C TYR A 110 -13.11 0.25 -1.12
N LEU A 111 -12.85 1.44 -1.66
CA LEU A 111 -13.86 2.47 -1.79
C LEU A 111 -14.96 2.04 -2.78
N ILE A 112 -14.59 1.44 -3.91
CA ILE A 112 -15.58 0.92 -4.87
C ILE A 112 -16.42 -0.19 -4.24
N LEU A 113 -15.83 -1.11 -3.48
CA LEU A 113 -16.58 -2.15 -2.77
C LEU A 113 -17.56 -1.54 -1.75
N TYR A 114 -17.12 -0.57 -0.95
CA TYR A 114 -17.97 0.12 0.00
C TYR A 114 -19.17 0.80 -0.69
N LEU A 115 -18.92 1.54 -1.77
CA LEU A 115 -19.99 2.20 -2.54
C LEU A 115 -20.97 1.18 -3.15
N TYR A 116 -20.47 0.03 -3.59
CA TYR A 116 -21.30 -1.05 -4.11
C TYR A 116 -22.17 -1.71 -3.03
N GLU A 117 -21.62 -1.97 -1.84
CA GLU A 117 -22.33 -2.52 -0.68
C GLU A 117 -23.45 -1.59 -0.20
N HIS A 118 -23.23 -0.29 -0.30
CA HIS A 118 -24.24 0.74 0.02
C HIS A 118 -25.18 1.06 -1.14
N GLU A 119 -25.21 0.22 -2.18
CA GLU A 119 -26.10 0.35 -3.34
C GLU A 119 -25.98 1.68 -4.08
N LEU A 120 -24.84 2.38 -4.00
CA LEU A 120 -24.66 3.68 -4.65
C LEU A 120 -24.24 3.53 -6.12
N ILE A 121 -23.56 2.44 -6.45
CA ILE A 121 -23.02 2.16 -7.79
C ILE A 121 -23.53 0.83 -8.35
N ARG A 122 -24.81 0.50 -8.09
CA ARG A 122 -25.48 -0.65 -8.71
C ARG A 122 -26.26 -0.22 -9.95
N SER A 123 -26.25 -1.03 -11.00
CA SER A 123 -26.92 -0.76 -12.29
C SER A 123 -28.42 -1.07 -12.25
N ASN A 124 -28.88 -1.82 -11.25
CA ASN A 124 -30.28 -2.21 -11.05
C ASN A 124 -31.09 -1.24 -10.17
N ILE A 125 -30.48 -0.16 -9.64
CA ILE A 125 -31.19 0.91 -8.93
C ILE A 125 -31.59 2.05 -9.88
N PRO A 126 -32.60 2.88 -9.54
CA PRO A 126 -32.97 4.06 -10.32
C PRO A 126 -31.81 5.04 -10.53
N PHE A 127 -31.74 5.70 -11.68
CA PHE A 127 -30.61 6.55 -12.06
C PHE A 127 -30.44 7.76 -11.12
N GLU A 128 -31.53 8.30 -10.60
CA GLU A 128 -31.55 9.42 -9.65
C GLU A 128 -31.00 9.05 -8.27
N LYS A 129 -30.84 7.74 -8.01
CA LYS A 129 -30.23 7.19 -6.80
C LYS A 129 -28.78 6.73 -6.99
N ARG A 130 -28.28 6.86 -8.21
CA ARG A 130 -27.00 6.29 -8.60
C ARG A 130 -25.91 7.34 -8.58
N LEU A 131 -24.81 6.99 -7.92
CA LEU A 131 -23.61 7.80 -7.92
C LEU A 131 -22.99 7.82 -9.32
N ASN A 132 -22.63 9.00 -9.79
CA ASN A 132 -21.96 9.17 -11.07
C ASN A 132 -20.44 9.23 -10.85
N LEU A 133 -19.74 8.18 -11.30
CA LEU A 133 -18.28 8.10 -11.24
C LEU A 133 -17.61 8.30 -12.60
N ARG A 134 -18.31 8.90 -13.58
CA ARG A 134 -17.74 9.16 -14.90
C ARG A 134 -16.42 9.92 -14.79
N ASP A 135 -15.46 9.54 -15.61
CA ASP A 135 -14.10 10.06 -15.68
C ASP A 135 -13.24 9.80 -14.41
N ALA A 136 -13.77 9.09 -13.41
CA ALA A 136 -12.97 8.70 -12.25
C ALA A 136 -11.88 7.69 -12.62
N ASN A 137 -10.69 7.86 -12.03
CA ASN A 137 -9.55 7.00 -12.30
C ASN A 137 -9.53 5.78 -11.37
N LEU A 138 -9.77 4.61 -11.95
CA LEU A 138 -9.72 3.28 -11.33
C LEU A 138 -8.67 2.39 -12.00
N SER A 139 -7.62 3.00 -12.56
CA SER A 139 -6.53 2.27 -13.21
C SER A 139 -5.72 1.47 -12.21
N ASN A 140 -5.24 0.30 -12.65
CA ASN A 140 -4.46 -0.68 -11.87
C ASN A 140 -5.21 -1.30 -10.67
N VAL A 141 -6.51 -1.01 -10.50
CA VAL A 141 -7.33 -1.63 -9.47
C VAL A 141 -7.47 -3.13 -9.75
N GLN A 142 -7.40 -3.93 -8.70
CA GLN A 142 -7.50 -5.40 -8.78
C GLN A 142 -8.68 -5.88 -7.96
N PHE A 143 -9.54 -6.69 -8.57
CA PHE A 143 -10.67 -7.34 -7.94
C PHE A 143 -10.50 -8.85 -8.09
N HIS A 144 -10.60 -9.58 -6.98
CA HIS A 144 -10.36 -11.02 -6.92
C HIS A 144 -11.47 -11.72 -6.13
N ASN A 145 -12.12 -12.72 -6.74
CA ASN A 145 -13.10 -13.59 -6.08
C ASN A 145 -14.20 -12.80 -5.33
N ILE A 146 -14.80 -11.81 -6.00
CA ILE A 146 -15.86 -10.98 -5.45
C ILE A 146 -17.17 -11.14 -6.22
N ALA A 147 -18.29 -11.04 -5.49
CA ALA A 147 -19.63 -11.07 -6.06
C ALA A 147 -20.20 -9.65 -6.17
N VAL A 148 -20.01 -8.99 -7.32
CA VAL A 148 -20.45 -7.61 -7.58
C VAL A 148 -21.34 -7.51 -8.82
N ASN A 149 -22.43 -8.29 -8.80
CA ASN A 149 -23.45 -8.28 -9.84
C ASN A 149 -24.05 -6.88 -10.00
N HIS A 150 -24.37 -6.50 -11.24
CA HIS A 150 -24.93 -5.19 -11.55
C HIS A 150 -23.99 -4.05 -11.14
N LEU A 151 -22.67 -4.20 -11.23
CA LEU A 151 -21.75 -3.11 -10.95
C LEU A 151 -21.91 -1.99 -11.98
N TYR A 152 -22.04 -0.74 -11.55
CA TYR A 152 -22.15 0.42 -12.43
C TYR A 152 -20.88 1.27 -12.38
N LEU A 153 -20.08 1.15 -13.42
CA LEU A 153 -18.86 1.92 -13.63
C LEU A 153 -18.87 2.52 -15.04
N LEU A 154 -19.88 3.35 -15.33
CA LEU A 154 -20.05 4.02 -16.62
C LEU A 154 -18.98 5.10 -16.83
N GLY A 155 -18.26 5.03 -17.94
CA GLY A 155 -17.31 6.06 -18.35
C GLY A 155 -16.12 6.27 -17.43
N VAL A 156 -15.75 5.27 -16.62
CA VAL A 156 -14.56 5.35 -15.76
C VAL A 156 -13.28 5.13 -16.56
N VAL A 157 -12.14 5.57 -16.02
CA VAL A 157 -10.81 5.24 -16.55
C VAL A 157 -10.24 4.09 -15.74
N ALA A 158 -10.32 2.88 -16.26
CA ALA A 158 -9.86 1.66 -15.60
C ALA A 158 -8.78 0.97 -16.45
N LEU A 159 -7.62 1.60 -16.61
CA LEU A 159 -6.51 1.08 -17.42
C LEU A 159 -5.69 0.04 -16.63
N ASN A 160 -5.27 -1.04 -17.27
CA ASN A 160 -4.49 -2.13 -16.65
C ASN A 160 -5.14 -2.75 -15.39
N SER A 161 -6.46 -2.61 -15.23
CA SER A 161 -7.19 -3.14 -14.08
C SER A 161 -7.45 -4.64 -14.26
N LEU A 162 -7.52 -5.38 -13.15
CA LEU A 162 -7.75 -6.82 -13.15
C LEU A 162 -9.05 -7.15 -12.46
N PHE A 163 -9.90 -7.93 -13.11
CA PHE A 163 -11.04 -8.60 -12.52
C PHE A 163 -10.80 -10.10 -12.68
N ALA A 164 -10.57 -10.81 -11.58
CA ALA A 164 -10.32 -12.25 -11.59
C ALA A 164 -11.36 -12.97 -10.73
N GLU A 165 -11.97 -14.03 -11.25
CA GLU A 165 -12.94 -14.86 -10.53
C GLU A 165 -14.13 -14.04 -9.99
N CYS A 166 -14.51 -12.95 -10.69
CA CYS A 166 -15.56 -12.04 -10.23
C CYS A 166 -16.93 -12.37 -10.84
N GLN A 167 -17.99 -12.20 -10.04
CA GLN A 167 -19.36 -12.21 -10.55
C GLN A 167 -19.78 -10.79 -10.93
N LEU A 168 -19.99 -10.57 -12.23
CA LEU A 168 -20.18 -9.26 -12.86
C LEU A 168 -21.42 -9.24 -13.75
N GLN A 169 -22.38 -10.13 -13.53
CA GLN A 169 -23.61 -10.20 -14.32
C GLN A 169 -24.35 -8.87 -14.33
N GLY A 170 -24.78 -8.41 -15.51
CA GLY A 170 -25.55 -7.16 -15.66
C GLY A 170 -24.77 -5.90 -15.31
N SER A 171 -23.45 -5.97 -15.20
CA SER A 171 -22.60 -4.80 -14.94
C SER A 171 -22.58 -3.86 -16.15
N ASN A 172 -22.40 -2.57 -15.90
CA ASN A 172 -22.32 -1.55 -16.92
C ASN A 172 -20.96 -0.85 -16.88
N PHE A 173 -20.18 -1.06 -17.94
CA PHE A 173 -18.89 -0.45 -18.22
C PHE A 173 -18.93 0.41 -19.50
N GLN A 174 -20.11 0.82 -19.96
CA GLN A 174 -20.23 1.54 -21.23
C GLN A 174 -19.47 2.87 -21.19
N GLY A 175 -18.76 3.16 -22.26
CA GLY A 175 -17.92 4.35 -22.39
C GLY A 175 -16.68 4.37 -21.50
N SER A 176 -16.40 3.31 -20.74
CA SER A 176 -15.22 3.23 -19.87
C SER A 176 -13.95 2.93 -20.67
N MET A 177 -12.84 3.55 -20.27
CA MET A 177 -11.53 3.27 -20.85
C MET A 177 -10.91 2.06 -20.14
N MET A 178 -10.86 0.91 -20.81
CA MET A 178 -10.42 -0.35 -20.22
C MET A 178 -9.19 -0.96 -20.92
N ASP A 179 -8.34 -0.13 -21.52
CA ASP A 179 -7.16 -0.61 -22.23
C ASP A 179 -6.27 -1.45 -21.30
N LYS A 180 -5.88 -2.64 -21.77
CA LYS A 180 -5.08 -3.65 -21.06
C LYS A 180 -5.74 -4.22 -19.79
N SER A 181 -6.99 -3.88 -19.52
CA SER A 181 -7.72 -4.50 -18.42
C SER A 181 -8.15 -5.91 -18.78
N ARG A 182 -8.19 -6.77 -17.76
CA ARG A 182 -8.40 -8.21 -17.93
C ARG A 182 -9.57 -8.67 -17.07
N PHE A 183 -10.41 -9.51 -17.66
CA PHE A 183 -11.45 -10.27 -16.98
C PHE A 183 -11.08 -11.74 -17.09
N LEU A 184 -10.59 -12.33 -16.00
CA LEU A 184 -10.13 -13.72 -15.93
C LEU A 184 -11.14 -14.53 -15.13
N ASP A 185 -11.70 -15.59 -15.72
CA ASP A 185 -12.66 -16.48 -15.05
C ASP A 185 -13.85 -15.74 -14.40
N CYS A 186 -14.27 -14.62 -15.01
CA CYS A 186 -15.41 -13.82 -14.56
C CYS A 186 -16.70 -14.23 -15.25
N SER A 187 -17.82 -14.11 -14.54
CA SER A 187 -19.15 -14.30 -15.11
C SER A 187 -19.75 -12.95 -15.51
N LEU A 188 -19.94 -12.76 -16.82
CA LEU A 188 -20.22 -11.47 -17.47
C LEU A 188 -21.57 -11.45 -18.20
N GLU A 189 -22.49 -12.35 -17.87
CA GLU A 189 -23.79 -12.43 -18.53
C GLU A 189 -24.52 -11.08 -18.42
N ASN A 190 -24.97 -10.54 -19.56
CA ASN A 190 -25.61 -9.22 -19.68
C ASN A 190 -24.74 -8.02 -19.26
N ALA A 191 -23.44 -8.19 -19.09
CA ALA A 191 -22.54 -7.04 -18.90
C ALA A 191 -22.44 -6.22 -20.19
N THR A 192 -22.32 -4.90 -20.06
CA THR A 192 -22.27 -3.96 -21.20
C THR A 192 -20.96 -3.18 -21.21
N PHE A 193 -20.34 -3.05 -22.40
CA PHE A 193 -19.00 -2.45 -22.57
C PHE A 193 -18.94 -1.35 -23.65
N SER A 194 -19.89 -1.33 -24.60
CA SER A 194 -19.91 -0.41 -25.76
C SER A 194 -20.46 0.96 -25.41
#